data_AF-A0A7J4SLU8-F1
#
_entry.id   AF-A0A7J4SLU8-F1
#
_cell.length_a   1.000
_cell.length_b   1.000
_cell.length_c   1.000
_cell.angle_alpha   90.00
_cell.angle_beta   90.00
_cell.angle_gamma   90.00
#
_symmetry.space_group_name_H-M   'P 1'
#
loop_
_entity.id
_entity.type
_entity.pdbx_description
1 polymer ?
#
loop_
_entity_poly.entity_id
_entity_poly.type
_entity_poly.pdbx_seq_one_letter_code
_entity_poly.pdbx_strand_id
1 'polypeptide(L)'
;MGTLLDSLIVSEIQSLAVDAACGAGQILKNYFGSQIQVDYKGKGQSDPVSVADTESQAYLENRIKDKFSDHGILGEEDKLSKDTPAPDIVWVLD
;
A
#
# COMPACT_ATOMS: atom_id res chain seq x y z
N MET A 1 -27.46 -4.04 -1.21
CA MET A 1 -27.82 -3.37 -2.47
C MET A 1 -26.51 -3.05 -3.14
N GLY A 2 -26.07 -3.86 -4.11
CA GLY A 2 -24.75 -3.71 -4.71
C GLY A 2 -24.72 -2.48 -5.59
N THR A 3 -24.00 -1.45 -5.17
CA THR A 3 -23.76 -0.27 -5.98
C THR A 3 -22.83 -0.69 -7.12
N LEU A 4 -23.33 -0.64 -8.36
CA LEU A 4 -22.46 -0.68 -9.53
C LEU A 4 -21.51 0.52 -9.41
N LEU A 5 -20.21 0.24 -9.26
CA LEU A 5 -19.20 1.29 -9.31
C LEU A 5 -19.32 2.00 -10.66
N ASP A 6 -19.34 3.32 -10.64
CA ASP A 6 -19.32 4.12 -11.85
C ASP A 6 -18.08 3.74 -12.69
N SER A 7 -18.27 3.54 -13.99
CA SER A 7 -17.15 3.32 -14.92
C SER A 7 -16.06 4.39 -14.81
N LEU A 8 -16.45 5.63 -14.45
CA LEU A 8 -15.52 6.72 -14.22
C LEU A 8 -14.66 6.47 -12.97
N ILE A 9 -15.27 6.09 -11.82
CA ILE A 9 -14.51 5.85 -10.58
C ILE A 9 -13.55 4.67 -10.76
N VAL A 10 -13.96 3.61 -11.47
CA VAL A 10 -13.09 2.47 -11.77
C VAL A 10 -11.87 2.90 -12.59
N SER A 11 -12.07 3.73 -13.62
CA SER A 11 -10.96 4.26 -14.43
C SER A 11 -10.02 5.14 -13.62
N GLU A 12 -10.54 5.94 -12.68
CA GLU A 12 -9.74 6.80 -11.83
C GLU A 12 -8.92 6.05 -10.79
N ILE A 13 -9.50 4.97 -10.23
CA ILE A 13 -8.82 4.02 -9.35
C ILE A 13 -7.70 3.32 -10.12
N GLN A 14 -7.99 2.79 -11.31
CA GLN A 14 -7.00 2.12 -12.14
C GLN A 14 -5.84 3.06 -12.50
N SER A 15 -6.13 4.28 -12.94
CA SER A 15 -5.09 5.27 -13.26
C SER A 15 -4.21 5.56 -12.05
N LEU A 16 -4.80 5.77 -10.88
CA LEU A 16 -4.01 6.00 -9.66
C LEU A 16 -3.17 4.78 -9.29
N ALA A 17 -3.72 3.56 -9.40
CA ALA A 17 -3.01 2.33 -9.09
C ALA A 17 -1.76 2.17 -9.95
N VAL A 18 -1.85 2.42 -11.26
CA VAL A 18 -0.71 2.38 -12.18
C VAL A 18 0.34 3.43 -11.80
N ASP A 19 -0.09 4.67 -11.59
CA ASP A 19 0.83 5.78 -11.25
C ASP A 19 1.53 5.54 -9.91
N ALA A 20 0.79 5.09 -8.90
CA ALA A 20 1.30 4.82 -7.56
C ALA A 20 2.26 3.61 -7.57
N ALA A 21 1.93 2.53 -8.29
CA ALA A 21 2.82 1.38 -8.45
C ALA A 21 4.12 1.75 -9.17
N CYS A 22 4.06 2.61 -10.20
CA CYS A 22 5.27 3.12 -10.86
C CYS A 22 6.14 3.93 -9.89
N GLY A 23 5.53 4.78 -9.07
CA GLY A 23 6.22 5.58 -8.07
C GLY A 23 6.90 4.74 -6.99
N ALA A 24 6.18 3.78 -6.42
CA ALA A 24 6.73 2.81 -5.46
C ALA A 24 7.88 1.99 -6.08
N GLY A 25 7.72 1.57 -7.34
CA GLY A 25 8.78 0.88 -8.08
C GLY A 25 10.08 1.68 -8.22
N GLN A 26 10.02 3.02 -8.28
CA GLN A 26 11.23 3.85 -8.29
C GLN A 26 11.91 3.88 -6.91
N ILE A 27 11.13 3.85 -5.82
CA ILE A 27 11.66 3.76 -4.45
C ILE A 27 12.41 2.43 -4.30
N LEU A 28 11.77 1.30 -4.63
CA LEU A 28 12.40 -0.02 -4.60
C LEU A 28 13.68 -0.07 -5.44
N LYS A 29 13.65 0.53 -6.64
CA LYS A 29 14.82 0.58 -7.53
C LYS A 29 16.00 1.35 -6.94
N ASN A 30 15.77 2.40 -6.14
CA ASN A 30 16.84 3.16 -5.49
C ASN A 30 17.61 2.33 -4.46
N TYR A 31 16.95 1.35 -3.84
CA TYR A 31 17.56 0.44 -2.89
C TYR A 31 18.21 -0.79 -3.56
N PHE A 32 17.87 -1.09 -4.81
CA PHE A 32 18.39 -2.24 -5.52
C PHE A 32 19.91 -2.19 -5.70
N GLY A 33 20.61 -3.24 -5.27
CA GLY A 33 22.08 -3.31 -5.34
C GLY A 33 22.81 -2.51 -4.26
N SER A 34 22.10 -1.87 -3.34
CA SER A 34 22.66 -1.20 -2.17
C SER A 34 22.61 -2.09 -0.93
N GLN A 35 23.34 -1.71 0.12
CA GLN A 35 23.18 -2.32 1.43
C GLN A 35 21.94 -1.73 2.11
N ILE A 36 20.93 -2.57 2.36
CA ILE A 36 19.66 -2.16 2.96
C ILE A 36 19.59 -2.54 4.43
N GLN A 37 18.91 -1.72 5.23
CA GLN A 37 18.54 -2.08 6.59
C GLN A 37 17.36 -3.06 6.53
N VAL A 38 17.51 -4.19 7.23
CA VAL A 38 16.49 -5.22 7.39
C VAL A 38 16.16 -5.34 8.87
N ASP A 39 14.89 -5.13 9.17
CA ASP A 39 14.25 -5.40 10.45
C ASP A 39 13.43 -6.69 10.33
N TYR A 40 12.80 -7.13 11.43
CA TYR A 40 11.97 -8.33 11.43
C TYR A 40 10.67 -8.10 12.19
N LYS A 41 9.54 -8.51 11.60
CA LYS A 41 8.24 -8.57 12.25
C LYS A 41 8.24 -9.74 13.26
N GLY A 42 7.57 -9.55 14.41
CA GLY A 42 7.37 -10.61 15.40
C GLY A 42 8.64 -11.08 16.15
N LYS A 43 8.61 -12.33 16.65
CA LYS A 43 9.73 -12.96 17.38
C LYS A 43 10.37 -14.03 16.49
N GLY A 44 11.70 -14.09 16.45
CA GLY A 44 12.43 -15.20 15.83
C GLY A 44 13.08 -14.91 14.48
N GLN A 45 13.12 -13.64 14.03
CA GLN A 45 13.81 -13.22 12.79
C GLN A 45 13.40 -14.02 11.55
N SER A 46 12.14 -14.46 11.47
CA SER A 46 11.61 -15.27 10.38
C SER A 46 10.80 -14.49 9.35
N ASP A 47 10.51 -13.23 9.64
CA ASP A 47 9.62 -12.37 8.86
C ASP A 47 10.34 -11.03 8.60
N PRO A 48 11.27 -10.99 7.63
CA PRO A 48 12.09 -9.82 7.35
C PRO A 48 11.26 -8.71 6.71
N VAL A 49 11.53 -7.47 7.09
CA VAL A 49 11.01 -6.26 6.48
C VAL A 49 12.18 -5.30 6.26
N SER A 50 12.25 -4.66 5.12
CA SER A 50 13.28 -3.67 4.82
C SER A 50 12.75 -2.24 4.84
N VAL A 51 13.67 -1.28 4.91
CA VAL A 51 13.34 0.14 4.70
C VAL A 51 12.67 0.37 3.34
N ALA A 52 13.00 -0.42 2.32
CA ALA A 52 12.40 -0.29 0.99
C ALA A 52 10.91 -0.66 0.99
N ASP A 53 10.51 -1.69 1.75
CA ASP A 53 9.13 -2.14 1.88
C ASP A 53 8.29 -1.08 2.60
N THR A 54 8.76 -0.64 3.77
CA THR A 54 8.06 0.38 4.58
C THR A 54 7.95 1.74 3.88
N GLU A 55 8.97 2.20 3.16
CA GLU A 55 8.90 3.45 2.39
C GLU A 55 7.99 3.34 1.17
N SER A 56 7.97 2.18 0.51
CA SER A 56 7.09 1.93 -0.63
C SER A 56 5.62 1.92 -0.21
N GLN A 57 5.28 1.22 0.89
CA GLN A 57 3.92 1.24 1.42
C GLN A 57 3.51 2.66 1.86
N ALA A 58 4.38 3.37 2.59
CA ALA A 58 4.07 4.74 3.03
C ALA A 58 3.82 5.68 1.84
N TYR A 59 4.56 5.52 0.74
CA TYR A 59 4.30 6.24 -0.50
C TYR A 59 2.92 5.90 -1.08
N LEU A 60 2.60 4.62 -1.22
CA LEU A 60 1.30 4.16 -1.75
C LEU A 60 0.14 4.70 -0.90
N GLU A 61 0.23 4.60 0.42
CA GLU A 61 -0.76 5.11 1.35
C GLU A 61 -1.03 6.60 1.16
N ASN A 62 0.02 7.41 1.07
CA ASN A 62 -0.10 8.85 0.87
C ASN A 62 -0.80 9.15 -0.47
N ARG A 63 -0.41 8.47 -1.55
CA ARG A 63 -1.02 8.66 -2.88
C ARG A 63 -2.50 8.30 -2.89
N ILE A 64 -2.88 7.22 -2.20
CA ILE A 64 -4.28 6.78 -2.09
C ILE A 64 -5.07 7.78 -1.24
N LYS A 65 -4.58 8.14 -0.05
CA LYS A 65 -5.26 9.07 0.87
C LYS A 65 -5.41 10.47 0.27
N ASP A 66 -4.46 10.93 -0.53
CA ASP A 66 -4.51 12.23 -1.22
C ASP A 66 -5.67 12.33 -2.21
N LYS A 67 -6.02 11.23 -2.91
CA LYS A 67 -7.07 11.21 -3.93
C LYS A 67 -8.39 10.64 -3.43
N PHE A 68 -8.33 9.66 -2.54
CA PHE A 68 -9.46 8.88 -2.05
C PHE A 68 -9.40 8.73 -0.53
N SER A 69 -9.62 9.83 0.18
CA SER A 69 -9.51 9.90 1.65
C SER A 69 -10.52 9.02 2.41
N ASP A 70 -11.59 8.58 1.75
CA ASP A 70 -12.64 7.71 2.29
C ASP A 70 -12.43 6.22 1.98
N HIS A 71 -11.45 5.88 1.12
CA HIS A 71 -11.09 4.50 0.85
C HIS A 71 -10.28 3.89 2.01
N GLY A 72 -10.49 2.60 2.25
CA GLY A 72 -9.69 1.84 3.21
C GLY A 72 -8.36 1.40 2.60
N ILE A 73 -7.35 1.19 3.46
CA ILE A 73 -6.06 0.63 3.08
C ILE A 73 -5.73 -0.51 4.04
N LEU A 74 -5.26 -1.62 3.49
CA LEU A 74 -4.75 -2.77 4.21
C LEU A 74 -3.36 -3.09 3.65
N GLY A 75 -2.31 -2.66 4.36
CA GLY A 75 -0.92 -2.91 3.97
C GLY A 75 -0.30 -4.09 4.69
N GLU A 76 0.61 -4.81 4.02
CA GLU A 76 1.39 -5.90 4.61
C GLU A 76 2.27 -5.43 5.79
N GLU A 77 2.77 -4.19 5.72
CA GLU A 77 3.67 -3.61 6.72
C GLU A 77 2.94 -3.00 7.93
N ASP A 78 1.60 -2.99 7.89
CA ASP A 78 0.81 -2.49 8.99
C ASP A 78 0.86 -3.41 10.20
N LYS A 79 0.96 -2.80 11.39
CA LYS A 79 0.64 -3.51 12.63
C LYS A 79 -0.88 -3.69 12.67
N LEU A 80 -1.35 -4.88 12.28
CA LEU A 80 -2.76 -5.31 12.30
C LEU A 80 -3.64 -4.46 13.23
N SER A 81 -4.40 -3.53 12.67
CA SER A 81 -5.38 -2.74 13.42
C SER A 81 -6.69 -3.53 13.58
N LYS A 82 -7.28 -3.43 14.78
CA LYS A 82 -8.47 -4.16 15.25
C LYS A 82 -9.67 -4.12 14.28
N ASP A 83 -10.55 -5.12 14.44
CA ASP A 83 -11.86 -5.38 13.81
C ASP A 83 -12.73 -4.13 13.56
N THR A 84 -12.32 -3.30 12.59
CA THR A 84 -13.10 -2.15 12.14
C THR A 84 -13.80 -2.56 10.85
N PRO A 85 -15.10 -2.29 10.68
CA PRO A 85 -15.78 -2.58 9.41
C PRO A 85 -15.05 -1.92 8.24
N ALA A 86 -14.76 -2.72 7.21
CA ALA A 86 -14.15 -2.22 6.00
C ALA A 86 -15.12 -1.25 5.27
N PRO A 87 -14.61 -0.14 4.71
CA PRO A 87 -15.39 0.70 3.81
C PRO A 87 -15.70 -0.04 2.49
N ASP A 88 -16.52 0.58 1.64
CA ASP A 88 -16.96 -0.02 0.37
C ASP A 88 -15.79 -0.34 -0.59
N ILE A 89 -14.69 0.43 -0.50
CA ILE A 89 -13.50 0.25 -1.32
C ILE A 89 -12.27 0.16 -0.41
N VAL A 90 -11.51 -0.92 -0.58
CA VAL A 90 -10.26 -1.17 0.14
C VAL A 90 -9.13 -1.43 -0.84
N TRP A 91 -8.00 -0.78 -0.61
CA TRP A 91 -6.73 -1.02 -1.31
C TRP A 91 -5.92 -2.00 -0.51
N VAL A 92 -5.53 -3.12 -1.12
CA VAL A 92 -4.63 -4.10 -0.52
C VAL A 92 -3.24 -3.85 -1.07
N LEU A 93 -2.29 -3.58 -0.17
CA LEU A 93 -0.91 -3.26 -0.52
C LEU A 93 0.00 -4.39 -0.03
N ASP A 94 0.94 -4.75 -0.90
CA ASP A 94 2.03 -5.70 -0.70
C ASP A 94 3.29 -4.94 -1.13
#